data_AF-A0AAE0BMD5-F1
#
_entry.id   AF-A0AAE0BMD5-F1
#
_cell.length_a   1.000
_cell.length_b   1.000
_cell.length_c   1.000
_cell.angle_alpha   90.00
_cell.angle_beta   90.00
_cell.angle_gamma   90.00
#
_symmetry.space_group_name_H-M   'P 1'
#
loop_
_entity.id
_entity.type
_entity.pdbx_description
1 polymer ?
#
loop_
_entity_poly.entity_id
_entity_poly.type
_entity_poly.pdbx_seq_one_letter_code
_entity_poly.pdbx_strand_id
1 'polypeptide(L)'
;MTAFAPPIASATPQTDADIALARALYVTRTAPEILNSDIFQEALQKVALVGPSYKRLAPQAVRGPMLKAEVKSVRDDISTFRGPVERFGTTVVSDGATDGSRRPIINLLDVNGEIVEFVKAIDCTGLTKNKEYIAKLVVDYIKGLEDPRRVVQVLMDNATRGSWPLIEAECPWLVVGPCEPHVGSLEVKDICNLPFFKEVKRKVAVVRRFILSHQKPLAVFKSLASGMLHAPAGTRMGTTYYEFQDVIKQKDAIAGAMGSREVQEYVIANKTQRATPESSTLLELYTEAKTFATDIELYQRIELAQAVLQPIVMCIRLSDSDRPTASKIQYTKYQVQEKLKTVTVEAGKEPWAEGEYDWDAIMQEVIAIHRYRWDYGYTIVQGTGYLLDPEYVDMDQHQDPETMEAFRSFVEKCYVFPDALPEEATEAEMLAHEKERDEVMRQRAACDLQLLEYKMKRGVFARDVVWENAKNISAVDFWFLYGNCVR
;
A
#
# COMPACT_ATOMS: atom_id res chain seq x y z
N MET A 1 -31.19 44.67 6.84
CA MET A 1 -30.53 45.00 8.12
C MET A 1 -30.55 43.76 8.99
N THR A 2 -29.53 42.91 8.85
CA THR A 2 -29.38 41.69 9.65
C THR A 2 -28.59 42.02 10.91
N ALA A 3 -29.21 41.79 12.06
CA ALA A 3 -28.65 42.06 13.37
C ALA A 3 -27.35 41.27 13.58
N PHE A 4 -26.24 42.00 13.78
CA PHE A 4 -25.02 41.43 14.32
C PHE A 4 -25.30 40.97 15.76
N ALA A 5 -24.82 39.77 16.11
CA ALA A 5 -24.82 39.28 17.48
C ALA A 5 -24.14 40.31 18.42
N PRO A 6 -24.52 40.37 19.71
CA PRO A 6 -24.00 41.38 20.62
C PRO A 6 -22.47 41.24 20.76
N PRO A 7 -21.74 42.33 21.02
CA PRO A 7 -20.33 42.24 21.35
C PRO A 7 -20.19 41.47 22.67
N ILE A 8 -19.38 40.42 22.67
CA ILE A 8 -18.91 39.80 23.91
C ILE A 8 -18.08 40.87 24.64
N ALA A 9 -18.62 41.46 25.69
CA ALA A 9 -17.94 42.52 26.45
C ALA A 9 -17.25 41.98 27.70
N SER A 10 -16.06 42.52 27.96
CA SER A 10 -15.03 42.17 28.97
C SER A 10 -14.14 40.96 28.64
N ALA A 11 -13.46 41.02 27.50
CA ALA A 11 -12.48 40.02 27.12
C ALA A 11 -11.13 40.27 27.81
N THR A 12 -10.59 39.24 28.45
CA THR A 12 -9.15 39.20 28.73
C THR A 12 -8.37 39.19 27.40
N PRO A 13 -7.08 39.57 27.35
CA PRO A 13 -6.28 39.41 26.14
C PRO A 13 -6.32 37.99 25.55
N GLN A 14 -6.50 36.98 26.41
CA GLN A 14 -6.72 35.59 26.00
C GLN A 14 -8.03 35.43 25.22
N THR A 15 -9.15 35.91 25.78
CA THR A 15 -10.47 35.83 25.15
C THR A 15 -10.52 36.54 23.79
N ASP A 16 -9.85 37.69 23.66
CA ASP A 16 -9.76 38.40 22.37
C ASP A 16 -8.96 37.61 21.33
N ALA A 17 -7.86 36.98 21.74
CA ALA A 17 -7.06 36.12 20.88
C ALA A 17 -7.85 34.88 20.43
N ASP A 18 -8.59 34.24 21.35
CA ASP A 18 -9.40 33.06 21.06
C ASP A 18 -10.52 33.39 20.05
N ILE A 19 -11.22 34.51 20.24
CA ILE A 19 -12.26 34.98 19.31
C ILE A 19 -11.67 35.26 17.92
N ALA A 20 -10.50 35.92 17.87
CA ALA A 20 -9.82 36.23 16.61
C ALA A 20 -9.38 34.96 15.87
N LEU A 21 -8.81 33.99 16.58
CA LEU A 21 -8.37 32.71 16.02
C LEU A 21 -9.56 31.88 15.51
N ALA A 22 -10.63 31.75 16.30
CA ALA A 22 -11.84 31.05 15.88
C ALA A 22 -12.47 31.69 14.63
N ARG A 23 -12.54 33.03 14.58
CA ARG A 23 -13.02 33.76 13.41
C ARG A 23 -12.17 33.49 12.17
N ALA A 24 -10.85 33.42 12.31
CA ALA A 24 -9.96 33.09 11.19
C ALA A 24 -10.29 31.71 10.62
N LEU A 25 -10.43 30.69 11.47
CA LEU A 25 -10.77 29.33 11.06
C LEU A 25 -12.10 29.25 10.30
N TYR A 26 -13.14 29.95 10.79
CA TYR A 26 -14.45 29.97 10.13
C TYR A 26 -14.38 30.64 8.74
N VAL A 27 -13.67 31.76 8.62
CA VAL A 27 -13.57 32.51 7.36
C VAL A 27 -12.72 31.76 6.34
N THR A 28 -11.65 31.10 6.77
CA THR A 28 -10.78 30.31 5.87
C THR A 28 -11.31 28.91 5.60
N ARG A 29 -12.41 28.50 6.25
CA ARG A 29 -12.97 27.14 6.21
C ARG A 29 -11.94 26.10 6.61
N THR A 30 -11.10 26.45 7.58
CA THR A 30 -10.12 25.54 8.17
C THR A 30 -10.81 24.75 9.26
N ALA A 31 -10.64 23.43 9.21
CA ALA A 31 -11.22 22.52 10.19
C ALA A 31 -10.62 22.83 11.60
N PRO A 32 -11.45 22.97 12.67
CA PRO A 32 -10.96 23.31 14.01
C PRO A 32 -9.90 22.35 14.56
N GLU A 33 -9.86 21.12 14.05
CA GLU A 33 -8.91 20.06 14.41
C GLU A 33 -7.44 20.48 14.17
N ILE A 34 -7.17 21.50 13.35
CA ILE A 34 -5.83 22.08 13.20
C ILE A 34 -5.25 22.56 14.54
N LEU A 35 -6.11 22.96 15.49
CA LEU A 35 -5.69 23.39 16.82
C LEU A 35 -5.10 22.26 17.65
N ASN A 36 -5.35 21.00 17.28
CA ASN A 36 -4.74 19.83 17.93
C ASN A 36 -3.36 19.49 17.36
N SER A 37 -2.86 20.23 16.36
CA SER A 37 -1.53 20.01 15.80
C SER A 37 -0.46 20.68 16.65
N ASP A 38 0.48 19.89 17.19
CA ASP A 38 1.60 20.39 17.98
C ASP A 38 2.43 21.44 17.22
N ILE A 39 2.68 21.20 15.92
CA ILE A 39 3.41 22.15 15.06
C ILE A 39 2.64 23.47 14.91
N PHE A 40 1.30 23.41 14.79
CA PHE A 40 0.48 24.62 14.72
C PHE A 40 0.46 25.39 16.05
N GLN A 41 0.36 24.68 17.18
CA GLN A 41 0.44 25.27 18.50
C GLN A 41 1.80 25.94 18.74
N GLU A 42 2.90 25.28 18.37
CA GLU A 42 4.25 25.84 18.45
C GLU A 42 4.39 27.11 17.58
N ALA A 43 3.83 27.10 16.37
CA ALA A 43 3.82 28.28 15.51
C ALA A 43 3.09 29.47 16.16
N LEU A 44 1.94 29.23 16.80
CA LEU A 44 1.21 30.28 17.54
C LEU A 44 2.05 30.83 18.70
N GLN A 45 2.74 29.97 19.46
CA GLN A 45 3.62 30.39 20.55
C GLN A 45 4.80 31.23 20.04
N LYS A 46 5.44 30.82 18.94
CA LYS A 46 6.54 31.57 18.31
C LYS A 46 6.08 32.95 17.82
N VAL A 47 4.89 33.04 17.23
CA VAL A 47 4.30 34.33 16.83
C VAL A 47 3.99 35.19 18.05
N ALA A 48 3.42 34.62 19.11
CA ALA A 48 3.11 35.33 20.34
C ALA A 48 4.38 35.88 21.03
N LEU A 49 5.48 35.13 21.00
CA LEU A 49 6.77 35.54 21.57
C LEU A 49 7.37 36.77 20.87
N VAL A 50 7.18 36.92 19.55
CA VAL A 50 7.60 38.11 18.80
C VAL A 50 6.70 39.32 19.11
N GLY A 51 5.44 39.06 19.49
CA GLY A 51 4.48 40.07 19.92
C GLY A 51 4.05 41.02 18.78
N PRO A 52 3.62 42.26 19.09
CA PRO A 52 3.07 43.20 18.11
C PRO A 52 3.98 43.58 16.94
N SER A 53 5.28 43.28 17.04
CA SER A 53 6.27 43.53 15.99
C SER A 53 6.24 42.49 14.86
N TYR A 54 5.53 41.37 15.06
CA TYR A 54 5.46 40.30 14.07
C TYR A 54 4.82 40.78 12.77
N LYS A 55 5.50 40.53 11.65
CA LYS A 55 4.98 40.78 10.32
C LYS A 55 4.55 39.45 9.71
N ARG A 56 3.32 39.41 9.18
CA ARG A 56 2.81 38.21 8.50
C ARG A 56 3.76 37.76 7.39
N LEU A 57 3.90 36.45 7.25
CA LEU A 57 4.54 35.84 6.08
C LEU A 57 3.73 36.12 4.82
N ALA A 58 4.42 36.48 3.73
CA ALA A 58 3.81 36.56 2.41
C ALA A 58 3.59 35.14 1.85
N PRO A 59 2.48 34.85 1.14
CA PRO A 59 2.26 33.53 0.53
C PRO A 59 3.40 33.06 -0.37
N GLN A 60 4.05 33.97 -1.10
CA GLN A 60 5.22 33.67 -1.93
C GLN A 60 6.44 33.28 -1.09
N ALA A 61 6.59 33.84 0.12
CA ALA A 61 7.66 33.46 1.03
C ALA A 61 7.48 32.02 1.52
N VAL A 62 6.23 31.61 1.81
CA VAL A 62 5.90 30.23 2.20
C VAL A 62 6.21 29.26 1.06
N ARG A 63 5.76 29.56 -0.17
CA ARG A 63 5.96 28.71 -1.36
C ARG A 63 7.38 28.73 -1.93
N GLY A 64 8.25 29.59 -1.41
CA GLY A 64 9.60 29.81 -1.94
C GLY A 64 10.66 29.60 -0.86
N PRO A 65 11.20 30.68 -0.25
CA PRO A 65 12.31 30.57 0.69
C PRO A 65 12.02 29.71 1.92
N MET A 66 10.81 29.78 2.50
CA MET A 66 10.48 28.96 3.68
C MET A 66 10.40 27.48 3.33
N LEU A 67 9.75 27.12 2.21
CA LEU A 67 9.72 25.74 1.73
C LEU A 67 11.13 25.21 1.44
N LYS A 68 12.01 26.02 0.84
CA LYS A 68 13.41 25.63 0.60
C LYS A 68 14.18 25.39 1.90
N ALA A 69 13.96 26.24 2.91
CA ALA A 69 14.58 26.09 4.22
C ALA A 69 14.07 24.81 4.92
N GLU A 70 12.77 24.55 4.86
CA GLU A 70 12.16 23.34 5.42
C GLU A 70 12.69 22.07 4.73
N VAL A 71 12.70 22.04 3.40
CA VAL A 71 13.27 20.92 2.63
C VAL A 71 14.74 20.69 2.98
N LYS A 72 15.51 21.76 3.22
CA LYS A 72 16.89 21.64 3.68
C LYS A 72 16.94 21.05 5.10
N SER A 73 16.16 21.58 6.03
CA SER A 73 16.10 21.08 7.42
C SER A 73 15.76 19.60 7.46
N VAL A 74 14.70 19.19 6.75
CA VAL A 74 14.28 17.78 6.69
C VAL A 74 15.37 16.90 6.06
N ARG A 75 16.09 17.38 5.04
CA ARG A 75 17.23 16.64 4.46
C ARG A 75 18.41 16.53 5.42
N ASP A 76 18.71 17.61 6.15
CA ASP A 76 19.76 17.62 7.16
C ASP A 76 19.39 16.62 8.27
N ASP A 77 18.13 16.58 8.71
CA ASP A 77 17.63 15.58 9.66
C ASP A 77 17.75 14.15 9.10
N ILE A 78 17.26 13.90 7.88
CA ILE A 78 17.40 12.59 7.21
C ILE A 78 18.87 12.16 7.12
N SER A 79 19.80 13.09 6.86
CA SER A 79 21.23 12.79 6.78
C SER A 79 21.81 12.26 8.09
N THR A 80 21.24 12.63 9.24
CA THR A 80 21.66 12.08 10.54
C THR A 80 21.31 10.59 10.67
N PHE A 81 20.31 10.12 9.93
CA PHE A 81 19.88 8.72 9.86
C PHE A 81 20.52 7.96 8.69
N ARG A 82 21.34 8.59 7.82
CA ARG A 82 21.92 7.92 6.64
C ARG A 82 23.06 6.95 6.96
N GLY A 83 23.68 7.02 8.14
CA GLY A 83 24.77 6.12 8.53
C GLY A 83 24.42 4.62 8.43
N PRO A 84 23.28 4.16 9.00
CA PRO A 84 22.79 2.78 8.84
C PRO A 84 22.38 2.41 7.40
N VAL A 85 22.01 3.38 6.56
CA VAL A 85 21.50 3.15 5.19
C VAL A 85 22.58 2.65 4.23
N GLU A 86 23.83 3.07 4.40
CA GLU A 86 24.96 2.59 3.60
C GLU A 86 25.24 1.09 3.81
N ARG A 87 24.79 0.54 4.94
CA ARG A 87 25.11 -0.84 5.34
C ARG A 87 24.21 -1.91 4.73
N PHE A 88 22.93 -1.63 4.49
CA PHE A 88 21.93 -2.67 4.14
C PHE A 88 21.39 -2.56 2.70
N GLY A 89 21.84 -1.56 1.95
CA GLY A 89 21.27 -1.20 0.66
C GLY A 89 19.87 -0.57 0.80
N THR A 90 19.32 -0.13 -0.32
CA THR A 90 18.02 0.54 -0.40
C THR A 90 17.16 -0.03 -1.53
N THR A 91 15.86 -0.01 -1.31
CA THR A 91 14.84 -0.27 -2.34
C THR A 91 14.34 1.06 -2.87
N VAL A 92 14.38 1.26 -4.18
CA VAL A 92 13.70 2.39 -4.84
C VAL A 92 12.26 1.99 -5.10
N VAL A 93 11.30 2.75 -4.60
CA VAL A 93 9.88 2.57 -4.89
C VAL A 93 9.41 3.69 -5.81
N SER A 94 8.73 3.32 -6.89
CA SER A 94 8.20 4.27 -7.86
C SER A 94 6.71 4.07 -8.11
N ASP A 95 5.96 5.16 -8.04
CA ASP A 95 4.51 5.16 -8.26
C ASP A 95 4.07 6.25 -9.24
N GLY A 96 3.18 5.87 -10.14
CA GLY A 96 2.58 6.75 -11.13
C GLY A 96 1.29 7.39 -10.58
N ALA A 97 1.32 8.71 -10.38
CA ALA A 97 0.14 9.44 -9.91
C ALA A 97 -0.38 10.43 -10.97
N THR A 98 -1.63 10.85 -10.79
CA THR A 98 -2.19 12.03 -11.47
C THR A 98 -2.63 13.02 -10.40
N ASP A 99 -2.09 14.23 -10.41
CA ASP A 99 -2.41 15.22 -9.39
C ASP A 99 -3.80 15.87 -9.59
N GLY A 100 -4.22 16.72 -8.65
CA GLY A 100 -5.51 17.42 -8.72
C GLY A 100 -5.69 18.33 -9.94
N SER A 101 -4.60 18.69 -10.62
CA SER A 101 -4.59 19.46 -11.87
C SER A 101 -4.51 18.57 -13.12
N ARG A 102 -4.66 17.25 -12.95
CA ARG A 102 -4.53 16.22 -13.99
C ARG A 102 -3.13 16.12 -14.61
N ARG A 103 -2.09 16.57 -13.89
CA ARG A 103 -0.71 16.39 -14.33
C ARG A 103 -0.24 14.98 -14.04
N PRO A 104 0.35 14.27 -15.02
CA PRO A 104 0.88 12.95 -14.80
C PRO A 104 2.22 13.08 -14.07
N ILE A 105 2.31 12.53 -12.86
CA ILE A 105 3.50 12.58 -12.00
C ILE A 105 4.09 11.17 -11.86
N ILE A 106 5.40 11.08 -11.69
CA ILE A 106 6.09 9.86 -11.21
C ILE A 106 6.80 10.23 -9.91
N ASN A 107 6.49 9.51 -8.84
CA ASN A 107 7.16 9.67 -7.54
C ASN A 107 8.31 8.68 -7.43
N LEU A 108 9.42 9.10 -6.84
CA LEU A 108 10.51 8.22 -6.43
C LEU A 108 10.70 8.33 -4.92
N LEU A 109 10.79 7.16 -4.28
CA LEU A 109 11.06 7.02 -2.87
C LEU A 109 12.24 6.07 -2.68
N ASP A 110 13.10 6.37 -1.71
CA ASP A 110 14.09 5.44 -1.20
C ASP A 110 13.55 4.84 0.10
N VAL A 111 13.46 3.52 0.14
CA VAL A 111 12.98 2.74 1.29
C VAL A 111 14.11 1.84 1.77
N ASN A 112 14.44 1.91 3.03
CA ASN A 112 15.33 0.97 3.71
C ASN A 112 14.73 0.54 5.05
N GLY A 113 15.46 -0.24 5.84
CA GLY A 113 14.97 -0.80 7.11
C GLY A 113 14.59 0.23 8.18
N GLU A 114 15.02 1.50 8.05
CA GLU A 114 14.83 2.53 9.07
C GLU A 114 14.06 3.75 8.58
N ILE A 115 14.20 4.14 7.31
CA ILE A 115 13.60 5.36 6.76
C ILE A 115 12.91 5.14 5.41
N VAL A 116 11.86 5.93 5.19
CA VAL A 116 11.23 6.14 3.88
C VAL A 116 11.49 7.59 3.48
N GLU A 117 12.40 7.80 2.53
CA GLU A 117 12.77 9.12 2.02
C GLU A 117 11.98 9.41 0.73
N PHE A 118 11.17 10.46 0.73
CA PHE A 118 10.63 11.01 -0.51
C PHE A 118 11.72 11.76 -1.28
N VAL A 119 12.15 11.20 -2.41
CA VAL A 119 13.26 11.75 -3.20
C VAL A 119 12.79 12.91 -4.06
N LYS A 120 11.83 12.65 -4.96
CA LYS A 120 11.26 13.64 -5.88
C LYS A 120 9.95 13.19 -6.51
N ALA A 121 9.14 14.17 -6.90
CA ALA A 121 8.02 14.02 -7.83
C ALA A 121 8.40 14.64 -9.17
N ILE A 122 8.22 13.89 -10.26
CA ILE A 122 8.61 14.29 -11.61
C ILE A 122 7.36 14.57 -12.43
N ASP A 123 7.20 15.83 -12.85
CA ASP A 123 6.15 16.23 -13.76
C ASP A 123 6.43 15.68 -15.16
N CYS A 124 5.55 14.81 -15.65
CA CYS A 124 5.65 14.18 -16.96
C CYS A 124 4.69 14.81 -17.98
N THR A 125 4.19 16.03 -17.73
CA THR A 125 3.27 16.72 -18.64
C THR A 125 3.88 16.89 -20.02
N GLY A 126 3.15 16.45 -21.06
CA GLY A 126 3.61 16.51 -22.45
C GLY A 126 4.60 15.40 -22.86
N LEU A 127 4.92 14.47 -21.95
CA LEU A 127 5.82 13.35 -22.23
C LEU A 127 5.03 12.06 -22.43
N THR A 128 5.53 11.21 -23.34
CA THR A 128 5.03 9.84 -23.49
C THR A 128 5.72 8.95 -22.46
N LYS A 129 4.98 8.44 -21.48
CA LYS A 129 5.45 7.48 -20.47
C LYS A 129 5.61 6.06 -21.07
N ASN A 130 6.42 5.91 -22.11
CA ASN A 130 6.78 4.59 -22.63
C ASN A 130 7.80 3.90 -21.71
N LYS A 131 8.05 2.62 -21.98
CA LYS A 131 8.95 1.79 -21.17
C LYS A 131 10.38 2.34 -21.15
N GLU A 132 10.84 2.95 -22.25
CA GLU A 132 12.17 3.54 -22.38
C GLU A 132 12.32 4.78 -21.50
N TYR A 133 11.33 5.68 -21.50
CA TYR A 133 11.35 6.88 -20.66
C TYR A 133 11.34 6.52 -19.17
N ILE A 134 10.51 5.56 -18.77
CA ILE A 134 10.42 5.08 -17.39
C ILE A 134 11.75 4.45 -16.96
N ALA A 135 12.32 3.57 -17.78
CA ALA A 135 13.62 2.95 -17.49
C ALA A 135 14.71 4.00 -17.34
N LYS A 136 14.79 4.95 -18.28
CA LYS A 136 15.76 6.05 -18.23
C LYS A 136 15.64 6.86 -16.95
N LEU A 137 14.42 7.21 -16.54
CA LEU A 137 14.17 8.00 -15.34
C LEU A 137 14.71 7.32 -14.08
N VAL A 138 14.49 6.01 -13.94
CA VAL A 138 14.98 5.22 -12.82
C VAL A 138 16.50 5.05 -12.89
N VAL A 139 17.03 4.69 -14.06
CA VAL A 139 18.48 4.50 -14.26
C VAL A 139 19.26 5.79 -14.04
N ASP A 140 18.79 6.93 -14.55
CA ASP A 140 19.42 8.24 -14.34
C ASP A 140 19.44 8.61 -12.85
N TYR A 141 18.39 8.24 -12.10
CA TYR A 141 18.37 8.44 -10.67
C TYR A 141 19.43 7.58 -9.98
N ILE A 142 19.46 6.27 -10.26
CA ILE A 142 20.37 5.31 -9.62
C ILE A 142 21.83 5.61 -9.97
N LYS A 143 22.15 5.84 -11.25
CA LYS A 143 23.51 6.18 -11.71
C LYS A 143 23.96 7.57 -11.26
N GLY A 144 23.03 8.44 -10.86
CA GLY A 144 23.32 9.76 -10.30
C GLY A 144 23.65 9.75 -8.81
N LEU A 145 23.58 8.59 -8.14
CA LEU A 145 23.97 8.41 -6.74
C LEU A 145 25.50 8.32 -6.62
N GLU A 146 26.03 8.63 -5.43
CA GLU A 146 27.45 8.47 -5.13
C GLU A 146 27.90 7.02 -5.29
N ASP A 147 27.09 6.07 -4.81
CA ASP A 147 27.22 4.65 -5.08
C ASP A 147 25.91 4.07 -5.63
N PRO A 148 25.84 3.76 -6.94
CA PRO A 148 24.69 3.09 -7.54
C PRO A 148 24.42 1.68 -6.97
N ARG A 149 25.46 0.96 -6.51
CA ARG A 149 25.34 -0.39 -5.95
C ARG A 149 24.62 -0.42 -4.60
N ARG A 150 24.46 0.74 -3.94
CA ARG A 150 23.62 0.86 -2.73
C ARG A 150 22.16 0.53 -3.01
N VAL A 151 21.68 0.72 -4.23
CA VAL A 151 20.32 0.31 -4.60
C VAL A 151 20.36 -1.16 -4.95
N VAL A 152 19.58 -1.99 -4.26
CA VAL A 152 19.54 -3.45 -4.49
C VAL A 152 18.24 -3.91 -5.14
N GLN A 153 17.20 -3.08 -5.06
CA GLN A 153 15.89 -3.40 -5.56
C GLN A 153 15.17 -2.16 -6.09
N VAL A 154 14.35 -2.34 -7.12
CA VAL A 154 13.37 -1.36 -7.59
C VAL A 154 11.99 -2.00 -7.59
N LEU A 155 11.04 -1.39 -6.87
CA LEU A 155 9.63 -1.81 -6.86
C LEU A 155 8.76 -0.76 -7.55
N MET A 156 7.99 -1.19 -8.54
CA MET A 156 7.17 -0.29 -9.34
C MET A 156 5.76 -0.82 -9.54
N ASP A 157 4.84 0.06 -9.95
CA ASP A 157 3.56 -0.41 -10.48
C ASP A 157 3.78 -1.37 -11.66
N ASN A 158 2.81 -2.24 -11.88
CA ASN A 158 2.93 -3.23 -12.94
C ASN A 158 2.69 -2.65 -14.35
N ALA A 159 2.07 -1.48 -14.47
CA ALA A 159 1.95 -0.81 -15.77
C ALA A 159 3.33 -0.49 -16.36
N THR A 160 4.37 -0.41 -15.52
CA THR A 160 5.77 -0.22 -15.91
C THR A 160 6.53 -1.50 -16.24
N ARG A 161 5.91 -2.70 -16.21
CA ARG A 161 6.62 -3.99 -16.38
C ARG A 161 7.48 -4.10 -17.63
N GLY A 162 7.10 -3.41 -18.71
CA GLY A 162 7.92 -3.36 -19.94
C GLY A 162 9.27 -2.66 -19.78
N SER A 163 9.45 -1.84 -18.74
CA SER A 163 10.70 -1.09 -18.46
C SER A 163 11.72 -1.89 -17.65
N TRP A 164 11.29 -2.93 -16.92
CA TRP A 164 12.16 -3.64 -15.99
C TRP A 164 13.38 -4.30 -16.64
N PRO A 165 13.26 -4.99 -17.80
CA PRO A 165 14.43 -5.56 -18.47
C PRO A 165 15.44 -4.51 -18.93
N LEU A 166 14.98 -3.28 -19.23
CA LEU A 166 15.87 -2.17 -19.62
C LEU A 166 16.64 -1.65 -18.39
N ILE A 167 15.99 -1.60 -17.23
CA ILE A 167 16.64 -1.23 -15.96
C ILE A 167 17.67 -2.29 -15.57
N GLU A 168 17.31 -3.58 -15.63
CA GLU A 168 18.22 -4.67 -15.29
C GLU A 168 19.39 -4.78 -16.27
N ALA A 169 19.21 -4.45 -17.55
CA ALA A 169 20.31 -4.41 -18.51
C ALA A 169 21.33 -3.30 -18.17
N GLU A 170 20.85 -2.13 -17.71
CA GLU A 170 21.69 -0.99 -17.34
C GLU A 170 22.29 -1.12 -15.93
N CYS A 171 21.66 -1.92 -15.07
CA CYS A 171 21.99 -2.12 -13.67
C CYS A 171 21.78 -3.60 -13.28
N PRO A 172 22.68 -4.52 -13.69
CA PRO A 172 22.49 -5.96 -13.57
C PRO A 172 22.40 -6.49 -12.14
N TRP A 173 22.90 -5.73 -11.16
CA TRP A 173 22.82 -6.07 -9.73
C TRP A 173 21.43 -5.83 -9.12
N LEU A 174 20.53 -5.13 -9.81
CA LEU A 174 19.21 -4.80 -9.28
C LEU A 174 18.22 -5.95 -9.42
N VAL A 175 17.38 -6.13 -8.42
CA VAL A 175 16.12 -6.85 -8.57
C VAL A 175 15.03 -5.85 -8.90
N VAL A 176 14.39 -5.98 -10.07
CA VAL A 176 13.25 -5.13 -10.43
C VAL A 176 11.97 -5.95 -10.36
N GLY A 177 10.97 -5.46 -9.63
CA GLY A 177 9.75 -6.23 -9.38
C GLY A 177 8.50 -5.38 -9.17
N PRO A 178 7.33 -6.04 -9.09
CA PRO A 178 6.07 -5.38 -8.86
C PRO A 178 5.91 -4.92 -7.41
N CYS A 179 5.16 -3.84 -7.24
CA CYS A 179 4.62 -3.43 -5.95
C CYS A 179 3.58 -4.46 -5.45
N GLU A 180 3.88 -5.15 -4.35
CA GLU A 180 3.05 -6.25 -3.81
C GLU A 180 1.61 -5.82 -3.46
N PRO A 181 1.36 -4.68 -2.77
CA PRO A 181 -0.01 -4.19 -2.57
C PRO A 181 -0.80 -4.05 -3.88
N HIS A 182 -0.14 -3.61 -4.95
CA HIS A 182 -0.76 -3.49 -6.28
C HIS A 182 -1.10 -4.86 -6.87
N VAL A 183 -0.24 -5.86 -6.71
CA VAL A 183 -0.51 -7.25 -7.16
C VAL A 183 -1.75 -7.81 -6.46
N GLY A 184 -1.84 -7.69 -5.13
CA GLY A 184 -3.03 -8.12 -4.39
C GLY A 184 -4.29 -7.34 -4.78
N SER A 185 -4.16 -6.05 -5.11
CA SER A 185 -5.30 -5.28 -5.62
C SER A 185 -5.78 -5.78 -7.00
N LEU A 186 -4.87 -6.26 -7.86
CA LEU A 186 -5.23 -6.89 -9.12
C LEU A 186 -5.88 -8.27 -8.90
N GLU A 187 -5.40 -9.04 -7.93
CA GLU A 187 -6.02 -10.31 -7.53
C GLU A 187 -7.48 -10.13 -7.09
N VAL A 188 -7.74 -9.17 -6.19
CA VAL A 188 -9.11 -8.81 -5.78
C VAL A 188 -9.95 -8.41 -6.98
N LYS A 189 -9.39 -7.66 -7.93
CA LYS A 189 -10.09 -7.23 -9.15
C LYS A 189 -10.47 -8.43 -10.02
N ASP A 190 -9.56 -9.36 -10.24
CA ASP A 190 -9.79 -10.54 -11.08
C ASP A 190 -10.86 -11.45 -10.47
N ILE A 191 -10.78 -11.72 -9.16
CA ILE A 191 -11.82 -12.47 -8.42
C ILE A 191 -13.18 -11.75 -8.53
N CYS A 192 -13.19 -10.42 -8.37
CA CYS A 192 -14.42 -9.63 -8.50
C CYS A 192 -15.01 -9.59 -9.91
N ASN A 193 -14.29 -10.08 -10.93
CA ASN A 193 -14.80 -10.20 -12.30
C ASN A 193 -15.46 -11.56 -12.56
N LEU A 194 -15.26 -12.55 -11.69
CA LEU A 194 -15.97 -13.83 -11.76
C LEU A 194 -17.49 -13.62 -11.61
N PRO A 195 -18.33 -14.42 -12.29
CA PRO A 195 -19.78 -14.19 -12.36
C PRO A 195 -20.47 -13.99 -11.01
N PHE A 196 -20.16 -14.84 -10.02
CA PHE A 196 -20.71 -14.75 -8.67
C PHE A 196 -20.37 -13.41 -8.00
N PHE A 197 -19.08 -13.09 -7.91
CA PHE A 197 -18.60 -11.88 -7.23
C PHE A 197 -19.03 -10.61 -7.95
N LYS A 198 -19.05 -10.64 -9.28
CA LYS A 198 -19.48 -9.53 -10.12
C LYS A 198 -20.95 -9.17 -9.87
N GLU A 199 -21.82 -10.18 -9.72
CA GLU A 199 -23.24 -9.95 -9.42
C GLU A 199 -23.43 -9.44 -8.00
N VAL A 200 -22.74 -10.03 -7.01
CA VAL A 200 -22.75 -9.53 -5.62
C VAL A 200 -22.32 -8.06 -5.57
N LYS A 201 -21.21 -7.73 -6.24
CA LYS A 201 -20.69 -6.36 -6.34
C LYS A 201 -21.69 -5.41 -6.98
N ARG A 202 -22.37 -5.83 -8.06
CA ARG A 202 -23.39 -5.02 -8.73
C ARG A 202 -24.56 -4.72 -7.80
N LYS A 203 -25.12 -5.74 -7.14
CA LYS A 203 -26.26 -5.58 -6.21
C LYS A 203 -25.90 -4.68 -5.02
N VAL A 204 -24.72 -4.85 -4.42
CA VAL A 204 -24.19 -3.97 -3.37
C VAL A 204 -24.06 -2.52 -3.85
N ALA A 205 -23.55 -2.31 -5.06
CA ALA A 205 -23.41 -0.98 -5.64
C ALA A 205 -24.77 -0.29 -5.86
N VAL A 206 -25.81 -1.03 -6.24
CA VAL A 206 -27.18 -0.50 -6.40
C VAL A 206 -27.72 0.04 -5.07
N VAL A 207 -27.64 -0.76 -4.00
CA VAL A 207 -28.09 -0.36 -2.65
C VAL A 207 -27.36 0.89 -2.18
N ARG A 208 -26.02 0.87 -2.25
CA ARG A 208 -25.17 2.00 -1.86
C ARG A 208 -25.46 3.25 -2.67
N ARG A 209 -25.58 3.13 -4.00
CA ARG A 209 -25.86 4.25 -4.91
C ARG A 209 -27.20 4.90 -4.55
N PHE A 210 -28.25 4.12 -4.28
CA PHE A 210 -29.54 4.67 -3.92
C PHE A 210 -29.46 5.47 -2.61
N ILE A 211 -28.84 4.92 -1.57
CA ILE A 211 -28.74 5.59 -0.26
C ILE A 211 -27.85 6.84 -0.34
N LEU A 212 -26.65 6.72 -0.90
CA LEU A 212 -25.64 7.78 -0.85
C LEU A 212 -25.91 8.94 -1.81
N SER A 213 -26.61 8.70 -2.92
CA SER A 213 -26.86 9.73 -3.95
C SER A 213 -28.08 10.61 -3.68
N HIS A 214 -28.89 10.30 -2.65
CA HIS A 214 -30.15 11.00 -2.40
C HIS A 214 -30.21 11.51 -0.95
N GLN A 215 -30.45 12.82 -0.78
CA GLN A 215 -30.39 13.48 0.53
C GLN A 215 -31.35 12.88 1.56
N LYS A 216 -32.60 12.56 1.17
CA LYS A 216 -33.60 12.01 2.09
C LYS A 216 -33.25 10.57 2.52
N PRO A 217 -33.00 9.61 1.61
CA PRO A 217 -32.47 8.29 1.98
C PRO A 217 -31.22 8.34 2.84
N LEU A 218 -30.24 9.20 2.49
CA LEU A 218 -29.02 9.37 3.28
C LEU A 218 -29.29 9.86 4.69
N ALA A 219 -30.19 10.84 4.87
CA ALA A 219 -30.52 11.38 6.18
C ALA A 219 -31.20 10.33 7.08
N VAL A 220 -32.15 9.56 6.53
CA VAL A 220 -32.80 8.47 7.27
C VAL A 220 -31.80 7.37 7.62
N PHE A 221 -30.97 6.95 6.65
CA PHE A 221 -29.90 5.99 6.91
C PHE A 221 -28.98 6.46 8.05
N LYS A 222 -28.50 7.72 8.01
CA LYS A 222 -27.63 8.28 9.07
C LYS A 222 -28.27 8.33 10.45
N SER A 223 -29.60 8.44 10.53
CA SER A 223 -30.31 8.38 11.82
C SER A 223 -30.43 6.98 12.41
N LEU A 224 -30.27 5.94 11.58
CA LEU A 224 -30.38 4.53 11.99
C LEU A 224 -29.02 3.84 12.09
N ALA A 225 -28.06 4.28 11.29
CA ALA A 225 -26.74 3.66 11.14
C ALA A 225 -25.82 3.98 12.31
N SER A 226 -25.00 2.98 12.67
CA SER A 226 -23.91 3.13 13.65
C SER A 226 -22.57 3.51 12.99
N GLY A 227 -22.54 3.56 11.66
CA GLY A 227 -21.35 3.85 10.86
C GLY A 227 -21.70 4.45 9.51
N MET A 228 -20.69 4.57 8.64
CA MET A 228 -20.85 5.12 7.30
C MET A 228 -20.75 4.00 6.25
N LEU A 229 -21.45 4.17 5.14
CA LEU A 229 -21.11 3.44 3.91
C LEU A 229 -19.98 4.23 3.23
N HIS A 230 -18.85 3.59 2.96
CA HIS A 230 -17.77 4.22 2.21
C HIS A 230 -18.33 4.72 0.88
N ALA A 231 -17.98 5.95 0.49
CA ALA A 231 -18.28 6.46 -0.85
C ALA A 231 -17.39 5.75 -1.89
N PRO A 232 -17.74 5.74 -3.18
CA PRO A 232 -16.85 5.28 -4.24
C PRO A 232 -15.62 6.21 -4.29
N ALA A 233 -14.57 5.90 -3.53
CA ALA A 233 -13.28 6.57 -3.60
C ALA A 233 -12.36 5.71 -4.45
N GLY A 234 -12.03 6.17 -5.66
CA GLY A 234 -11.35 5.38 -6.70
C GLY A 234 -9.88 5.06 -6.47
N THR A 235 -9.37 5.07 -5.23
CA THR A 235 -7.91 5.07 -5.00
C THR A 235 -7.40 4.25 -3.81
N ARG A 236 -8.23 3.43 -3.13
CA ARG A 236 -7.75 2.58 -2.03
C ARG A 236 -7.81 1.09 -2.38
N MET A 237 -6.71 0.37 -2.18
CA MET A 237 -6.65 -1.08 -2.39
C MET A 237 -7.66 -1.79 -1.48
N GLY A 238 -8.29 -2.85 -1.98
CA GLY A 238 -9.31 -3.61 -1.23
C GLY A 238 -10.66 -2.90 -1.07
N THR A 239 -10.95 -1.83 -1.82
CA THR A 239 -12.23 -1.09 -1.72
C THR A 239 -13.46 -2.01 -1.74
N THR A 240 -13.54 -2.98 -2.67
CA THR A 240 -14.70 -3.89 -2.76
C THR A 240 -14.97 -4.65 -1.44
N TYR A 241 -13.91 -5.10 -0.75
CA TYR A 241 -14.06 -5.79 0.54
C TYR A 241 -14.65 -4.90 1.62
N TYR A 242 -14.20 -3.64 1.71
CA TYR A 242 -14.75 -2.69 2.68
C TYR A 242 -16.19 -2.31 2.34
N GLU A 243 -16.53 -2.19 1.05
CA GLU A 243 -17.92 -1.97 0.63
C GLU A 243 -18.85 -3.12 1.04
N PHE A 244 -18.39 -4.37 0.96
CA PHE A 244 -19.13 -5.54 1.46
C PHE A 244 -19.25 -5.51 2.98
N GLN A 245 -18.16 -5.21 3.67
CA GLN A 245 -18.15 -5.12 5.13
C GLN A 245 -19.11 -4.05 5.66
N ASP A 246 -19.17 -2.89 5.02
CA ASP A 246 -20.09 -1.82 5.41
C ASP A 246 -21.54 -2.24 5.29
N VAL A 247 -21.90 -2.88 4.16
CA VAL A 247 -23.28 -3.32 3.90
C VAL A 247 -23.70 -4.38 4.91
N ILE A 248 -22.82 -5.33 5.25
CA ILE A 248 -23.08 -6.32 6.31
C ILE A 248 -23.29 -5.62 7.66
N LYS A 249 -22.36 -4.76 8.07
CA LYS A 249 -22.42 -4.05 9.37
C LYS A 249 -23.64 -3.14 9.50
N GLN A 250 -24.15 -2.63 8.40
CA GLN A 250 -25.26 -1.67 8.37
C GLN A 250 -26.56 -2.30 7.83
N LYS A 251 -26.66 -3.63 7.77
CA LYS A 251 -27.81 -4.37 7.23
C LYS A 251 -29.16 -3.87 7.76
N ASP A 252 -29.31 -3.76 9.08
CA ASP A 252 -30.57 -3.37 9.71
C ASP A 252 -30.90 -1.89 9.44
N ALA A 253 -29.89 -1.01 9.44
CA ALA A 253 -30.06 0.40 9.11
C ALA A 253 -30.43 0.61 7.64
N ILE A 254 -29.83 -0.18 6.73
CA ILE A 254 -30.18 -0.21 5.30
C ILE A 254 -31.63 -0.66 5.14
N ALA A 255 -32.01 -1.80 5.72
CA ALA A 255 -33.37 -2.31 5.64
C ALA A 255 -34.40 -1.33 6.23
N GLY A 256 -34.09 -0.74 7.38
CA GLY A 256 -34.92 0.29 8.03
C GLY A 256 -35.10 1.54 7.17
N ALA A 257 -34.02 2.04 6.56
CA ALA A 257 -34.10 3.20 5.66
C ALA A 257 -34.96 2.90 4.41
N MET A 258 -34.78 1.73 3.80
CA MET A 258 -35.56 1.30 2.62
C MET A 258 -37.02 0.97 2.96
N GLY A 259 -37.30 0.62 4.22
CA GLY A 259 -38.64 0.40 4.76
C GLY A 259 -39.35 1.68 5.22
N SER A 260 -38.62 2.78 5.46
CA SER A 260 -39.17 3.98 6.07
C SER A 260 -40.23 4.67 5.20
N ARG A 261 -41.21 5.29 5.86
CA ARG A 261 -42.29 6.04 5.21
C ARG A 261 -41.73 7.28 4.50
N GLU A 262 -40.74 7.93 5.12
CA GLU A 262 -40.09 9.14 4.64
C GLU A 262 -39.36 8.91 3.32
N VAL A 263 -38.70 7.76 3.15
CA VAL A 263 -38.06 7.38 1.89
C VAL A 263 -39.10 7.02 0.84
N GLN A 264 -40.15 6.27 1.22
CA GLN A 264 -41.23 5.91 0.31
C GLN A 264 -41.95 7.13 -0.27
N GLU A 265 -42.34 8.08 0.58
CA GLU A 265 -43.00 9.32 0.16
C GLU A 265 -42.08 10.16 -0.75
N TYR A 266 -40.78 10.25 -0.42
CA TYR A 266 -39.79 10.92 -1.27
C TYR A 266 -39.69 10.28 -2.66
N VAL A 267 -39.63 8.95 -2.73
CA VAL A 267 -39.55 8.21 -4.01
C VAL A 267 -40.83 8.41 -4.82
N ILE A 268 -42.00 8.32 -4.21
CA ILE A 268 -43.30 8.50 -4.90
C ILE A 268 -43.41 9.93 -5.47
N ALA A 269 -43.02 10.93 -4.68
CA ALA A 269 -43.05 12.33 -5.11
C ALA A 269 -42.12 12.62 -6.30
N ASN A 270 -41.02 11.88 -6.42
CA ASN A 270 -39.98 12.08 -7.44
C ASN A 270 -39.86 10.88 -8.41
N LYS A 271 -40.92 10.08 -8.55
CA LYS A 271 -40.88 8.75 -9.17
C LYS A 271 -40.40 8.72 -10.63
N THR A 272 -40.57 9.80 -11.39
CA THR A 272 -40.14 9.91 -12.80
C THR A 272 -38.78 10.60 -12.96
N GLN A 273 -38.18 11.08 -11.87
CA GLN A 273 -36.87 11.70 -11.90
C GLN A 273 -35.84 10.65 -12.36
N ARG A 274 -34.96 11.05 -13.29
CA ARG A 274 -33.84 10.21 -13.70
C ARG A 274 -32.85 10.10 -12.55
N ALA A 275 -32.56 8.87 -12.14
CA ALA A 275 -31.61 8.58 -11.07
C ALA A 275 -30.24 8.13 -11.59
N THR A 276 -30.17 7.66 -12.83
CA THR A 276 -28.91 7.19 -13.46
C THR A 276 -28.73 7.76 -14.87
N PRO A 277 -27.47 7.80 -15.38
CA PRO A 277 -27.20 8.08 -16.79
C PRO A 277 -27.83 7.04 -17.74
N GLU A 278 -28.01 5.80 -17.26
CA GLU A 278 -28.59 4.68 -18.01
C GLU A 278 -30.13 4.70 -18.11
N SER A 279 -30.77 5.81 -17.72
CA SER A 279 -32.22 6.09 -17.87
C SER A 279 -33.17 5.40 -16.89
N SER A 280 -32.70 4.79 -15.79
CA SER A 280 -33.60 4.29 -14.76
C SER A 280 -34.24 5.42 -13.94
N THR A 281 -35.55 5.28 -13.69
CA THR A 281 -36.30 6.21 -12.86
C THR A 281 -35.94 6.02 -11.38
N LEU A 282 -36.19 7.02 -10.54
CA LEU A 282 -35.97 6.91 -9.10
C LEU A 282 -36.78 5.76 -8.49
N LEU A 283 -37.99 5.51 -8.99
CA LEU A 283 -38.83 4.41 -8.53
C LEU A 283 -38.24 3.04 -8.89
N GLU A 284 -37.71 2.88 -10.10
CA GLU A 284 -37.04 1.65 -10.53
C GLU A 284 -35.81 1.36 -9.68
N LEU A 285 -34.94 2.37 -9.51
CA LEU A 285 -33.73 2.24 -8.70
C LEU A 285 -34.07 1.90 -7.24
N TYR A 286 -35.06 2.57 -6.66
CA TYR A 286 -35.53 2.27 -5.31
C TYR A 286 -36.08 0.85 -5.20
N THR A 287 -36.89 0.41 -6.16
CA THR A 287 -37.51 -0.93 -6.13
C THR A 287 -36.44 -2.01 -6.19
N GLU A 288 -35.47 -1.86 -7.09
CA GLU A 288 -34.33 -2.79 -7.19
C GLU A 288 -33.50 -2.78 -5.90
N ALA A 289 -33.10 -1.60 -5.43
CA ALA A 289 -32.31 -1.45 -4.21
C ALA A 289 -33.05 -1.98 -2.97
N LYS A 290 -34.38 -1.81 -2.89
CA LYS A 290 -35.18 -2.31 -1.77
C LYS A 290 -35.23 -3.83 -1.76
N THR A 291 -35.46 -4.44 -2.92
CA THR A 291 -35.42 -5.89 -3.07
C THR A 291 -34.11 -6.45 -2.55
N PHE A 292 -32.98 -5.89 -2.99
CA PHE A 292 -31.65 -6.32 -2.55
C PHE A 292 -31.38 -6.03 -1.06
N ALA A 293 -31.82 -4.87 -0.56
CA ALA A 293 -31.66 -4.51 0.84
C ALA A 293 -32.37 -5.47 1.81
N THR A 294 -33.41 -6.16 1.35
CA THR A 294 -34.18 -7.15 2.13
C THR A 294 -33.90 -8.61 1.74
N ASP A 295 -33.02 -8.84 0.77
CA ASP A 295 -32.67 -10.17 0.26
C ASP A 295 -31.69 -10.88 1.21
N ILE A 296 -32.19 -11.86 1.98
CA ILE A 296 -31.40 -12.62 2.95
C ILE A 296 -30.27 -13.40 2.27
N GLU A 297 -30.56 -14.00 1.12
CA GLU A 297 -29.59 -14.78 0.34
C GLU A 297 -28.48 -13.87 -0.18
N LEU A 298 -28.79 -12.64 -0.60
CA LEU A 298 -27.76 -11.67 -0.98
C LEU A 298 -26.77 -11.41 0.17
N TYR A 299 -27.23 -11.21 1.41
CA TYR A 299 -26.30 -11.00 2.53
C TYR A 299 -25.41 -12.21 2.77
N GLN A 300 -25.94 -13.43 2.65
CA GLN A 300 -25.14 -14.66 2.73
C GLN A 300 -24.11 -14.73 1.60
N ARG A 301 -24.48 -14.35 0.36
CA ARG A 301 -23.53 -14.24 -0.76
C ARG A 301 -22.46 -13.18 -0.52
N ILE A 302 -22.81 -12.04 0.09
CA ILE A 302 -21.84 -10.98 0.47
C ILE A 302 -20.87 -11.51 1.53
N GLU A 303 -21.35 -12.26 2.52
CA GLU A 303 -20.52 -12.88 3.56
C GLU A 303 -19.54 -13.90 2.96
N LEU A 304 -19.99 -14.75 2.03
CA LEU A 304 -19.11 -15.67 1.28
C LEU A 304 -18.05 -14.91 0.47
N ALA A 305 -18.47 -13.89 -0.27
CA ALA A 305 -17.55 -13.06 -1.03
C ALA A 305 -16.53 -12.37 -0.11
N GLN A 306 -16.95 -11.93 1.07
CA GLN A 306 -16.08 -11.32 2.07
C GLN A 306 -15.08 -12.33 2.64
N ALA A 307 -15.51 -13.56 2.93
CA ALA A 307 -14.63 -14.62 3.43
C ALA A 307 -13.51 -14.96 2.44
N VAL A 308 -13.80 -14.94 1.14
CA VAL A 308 -12.79 -15.12 0.08
C VAL A 308 -11.83 -13.93 -0.01
N LEU A 309 -12.35 -12.69 0.00
CA LEU A 309 -11.51 -11.50 -0.18
C LEU A 309 -10.70 -11.14 1.07
N GLN A 310 -11.16 -11.50 2.27
CA GLN A 310 -10.52 -11.14 3.53
C GLN A 310 -9.04 -11.53 3.62
N PRO A 311 -8.63 -12.80 3.42
CA PRO A 311 -7.23 -13.18 3.55
C PRO A 311 -6.33 -12.39 2.58
N ILE A 312 -6.79 -12.14 1.36
CA ILE A 312 -6.08 -11.36 0.34
C ILE A 312 -5.91 -9.91 0.79
N VAL A 313 -6.99 -9.28 1.28
CA VAL A 313 -6.93 -7.90 1.78
C VAL A 313 -6.02 -7.78 3.01
N MET A 314 -5.97 -8.78 3.88
CA MET A 314 -5.00 -8.80 4.98
C MET A 314 -3.56 -8.89 4.48
N CYS A 315 -3.29 -9.66 3.42
CA CYS A 315 -1.98 -9.70 2.76
C CYS A 315 -1.61 -8.33 2.16
N ILE A 316 -2.55 -7.64 1.50
CA ILE A 316 -2.34 -6.26 1.01
C ILE A 316 -2.01 -5.32 2.17
N ARG A 317 -2.74 -5.39 3.29
CA ARG A 317 -2.51 -4.52 4.45
C ARG A 317 -1.16 -4.78 5.12
N LEU A 318 -0.67 -6.01 5.07
CA LEU A 318 0.66 -6.36 5.54
C LEU A 318 1.73 -5.69 4.67
N SER A 319 1.62 -5.82 3.34
CA SER A 319 2.62 -5.30 2.40
C SER A 319 2.56 -3.78 2.20
N ASP A 320 1.43 -3.14 2.52
CA ASP A 320 1.22 -1.67 2.47
C ASP A 320 1.50 -1.00 3.84
N SER A 321 2.28 -1.65 4.70
CA SER A 321 2.62 -1.12 6.03
C SER A 321 4.05 -0.57 6.07
N ASP A 322 4.33 0.35 7.00
CA ASP A 322 5.68 0.91 7.21
C ASP A 322 6.62 -0.07 7.95
N ARG A 323 6.26 -1.34 8.06
CA ARG A 323 7.05 -2.38 8.75
C ARG A 323 7.91 -3.15 7.74
N PRO A 324 9.05 -3.73 8.16
CA PRO A 324 9.85 -4.60 7.29
C PRO A 324 9.12 -5.93 7.05
N THR A 325 8.25 -6.00 6.05
CA THR A 325 7.39 -7.17 5.78
C THR A 325 7.83 -8.00 4.58
N ALA A 326 8.91 -7.66 3.90
CA ALA A 326 9.35 -8.34 2.68
C ALA A 326 9.51 -9.86 2.86
N SER A 327 10.08 -10.30 3.98
CA SER A 327 10.25 -11.72 4.33
C SER A 327 8.94 -12.44 4.66
N LYS A 328 7.89 -11.70 5.03
CA LYS A 328 6.59 -12.22 5.47
C LYS A 328 5.65 -12.50 4.30
N ILE A 329 5.88 -11.88 3.13
CA ILE A 329 4.95 -11.93 1.99
C ILE A 329 4.76 -13.37 1.49
N GLN A 330 5.86 -14.12 1.27
CA GLN A 330 5.80 -15.48 0.72
C GLN A 330 4.94 -16.40 1.60
N TYR A 331 5.22 -16.43 2.90
CA TYR A 331 4.45 -17.23 3.85
C TYR A 331 2.99 -16.73 3.98
N THR A 332 2.77 -15.42 3.91
CA THR A 332 1.41 -14.87 3.96
C THR A 332 0.60 -15.32 2.75
N LYS A 333 1.17 -15.36 1.55
CA LYS A 333 0.50 -15.91 0.36
C LYS A 333 0.15 -17.39 0.54
N TYR A 334 1.06 -18.18 1.11
CA TYR A 334 0.75 -19.57 1.51
C TYR A 334 -0.49 -19.64 2.43
N GLN A 335 -0.52 -18.81 3.47
CA GLN A 335 -1.65 -18.74 4.40
C GLN A 335 -2.95 -18.28 3.73
N VAL A 336 -2.87 -17.38 2.74
CA VAL A 336 -4.04 -16.97 1.94
C VAL A 336 -4.60 -18.19 1.22
N GLN A 337 -3.77 -18.95 0.51
CA GLN A 337 -4.19 -20.16 -0.17
C GLN A 337 -4.85 -21.17 0.79
N GLU A 338 -4.23 -21.43 1.95
CA GLU A 338 -4.80 -22.38 2.92
C GLU A 338 -6.15 -21.89 3.46
N LYS A 339 -6.31 -20.59 3.73
CA LYS A 339 -7.59 -20.01 4.13
C LYS A 339 -8.65 -20.11 3.03
N LEU A 340 -8.29 -19.88 1.77
CA LEU A 340 -9.21 -20.01 0.64
C LEU A 340 -9.79 -21.42 0.53
N LYS A 341 -8.97 -22.46 0.77
CA LYS A 341 -9.44 -23.87 0.78
C LYS A 341 -10.49 -24.17 1.85
N THR A 342 -10.57 -23.35 2.90
CA THR A 342 -11.56 -23.53 3.99
C THR A 342 -12.90 -22.86 3.72
N VAL A 343 -13.01 -22.05 2.66
CA VAL A 343 -14.26 -21.34 2.33
C VAL A 343 -15.19 -22.26 1.52
N THR A 344 -16.02 -23.01 2.23
CA THR A 344 -16.99 -23.96 1.66
C THR A 344 -18.42 -23.56 1.95
N VAL A 345 -19.36 -24.04 1.12
CA VAL A 345 -20.81 -23.93 1.37
C VAL A 345 -21.35 -25.33 1.68
N GLU A 346 -22.14 -25.45 2.74
CA GLU A 346 -22.77 -26.73 3.10
C GLU A 346 -23.83 -27.11 2.07
N ALA A 347 -23.82 -28.37 1.62
CA ALA A 347 -24.78 -28.89 0.65
C ALA A 347 -26.22 -28.69 1.11
N GLY A 348 -27.07 -28.10 0.27
CA GLY A 348 -28.46 -27.77 0.57
C GLY A 348 -28.66 -26.48 1.39
N LYS A 349 -27.57 -25.74 1.68
CA LYS A 349 -27.61 -24.41 2.31
C LYS A 349 -27.06 -23.33 1.39
N GLU A 350 -27.02 -23.59 0.10
CA GLU A 350 -26.60 -22.63 -0.91
C GLU A 350 -27.53 -21.42 -0.90
N PRO A 351 -26.99 -20.18 -0.80
CA PRO A 351 -27.80 -18.98 -0.85
C PRO A 351 -28.16 -18.61 -2.30
N TRP A 352 -28.44 -19.60 -3.15
CA TRP A 352 -28.78 -19.43 -4.56
C TRP A 352 -29.64 -20.59 -5.06
N ALA A 353 -30.28 -20.39 -6.21
CA ALA A 353 -31.12 -21.42 -6.79
C ALA A 353 -30.29 -22.63 -7.24
N GLU A 354 -30.87 -23.83 -7.18
CA GLU A 354 -30.21 -25.05 -7.62
C GLU A 354 -29.67 -24.90 -9.06
N GLY A 355 -28.36 -25.17 -9.23
CA GLY A 355 -27.67 -25.02 -10.51
C GLY A 355 -27.31 -23.59 -10.93
N GLU A 356 -27.58 -22.56 -10.12
CA GLU A 356 -27.20 -21.16 -10.41
C GLU A 356 -25.66 -20.98 -10.38
N TYR A 357 -25.01 -21.59 -9.39
CA TYR A 357 -23.55 -21.56 -9.23
C TYR A 357 -23.00 -22.92 -8.80
N ASP A 358 -21.83 -23.25 -9.33
CA ASP A 358 -20.96 -24.33 -8.85
C ASP A 358 -19.87 -23.71 -7.98
N TRP A 359 -20.02 -23.80 -6.66
CA TRP A 359 -19.11 -23.16 -5.70
C TRP A 359 -17.72 -23.77 -5.74
N ASP A 360 -17.62 -25.09 -5.92
CA ASP A 360 -16.33 -25.77 -5.98
C ASP A 360 -15.55 -25.35 -7.22
N ALA A 361 -16.21 -25.24 -8.38
CA ALA A 361 -15.59 -24.71 -9.59
C ALA A 361 -15.16 -23.23 -9.42
N ILE A 362 -16.00 -22.40 -8.80
CA ILE A 362 -15.65 -21.00 -8.50
C ILE A 362 -14.42 -20.93 -7.60
N MET A 363 -14.35 -21.73 -6.54
CA MET A 363 -13.22 -21.72 -5.61
C MET A 363 -11.94 -22.28 -6.24
N GLN A 364 -12.03 -23.25 -7.16
CA GLN A 364 -10.90 -23.67 -7.97
C GLN A 364 -10.36 -22.52 -8.83
N GLU A 365 -11.24 -21.74 -9.47
CA GLU A 365 -10.84 -20.57 -10.25
C GLU A 365 -10.25 -19.47 -9.37
N VAL A 366 -10.81 -19.22 -8.18
CA VAL A 366 -10.25 -18.28 -7.18
C VAL A 366 -8.83 -18.70 -6.76
N ILE A 367 -8.61 -19.97 -6.44
CA ILE A 367 -7.27 -20.48 -6.08
C ILE A 367 -6.32 -20.39 -7.27
N ALA A 368 -6.79 -20.64 -8.49
CA ALA A 368 -5.97 -20.49 -9.70
C ALA A 368 -5.57 -19.02 -9.93
N ILE A 369 -6.48 -18.07 -9.72
CA ILE A 369 -6.19 -16.62 -9.76
C ILE A 369 -5.16 -16.26 -8.69
N HIS A 370 -5.33 -16.75 -7.45
CA HIS A 370 -4.39 -16.51 -6.36
C HIS A 370 -2.98 -17.01 -6.71
N ARG A 371 -2.84 -18.25 -7.18
CA ARG A 371 -1.55 -18.81 -7.62
C ARG A 371 -0.93 -18.03 -8.77
N TYR A 372 -1.72 -17.70 -9.78
CA TYR A 372 -1.25 -16.87 -10.88
C TYR A 372 -0.72 -15.53 -10.37
N ARG A 373 -1.42 -14.87 -9.45
CA ARG A 373 -1.03 -13.58 -8.87
C ARG A 373 0.13 -13.69 -7.88
N TRP A 374 0.27 -14.83 -7.21
CA TRP A 374 1.45 -15.16 -6.43
C TRP A 374 2.68 -15.15 -7.32
N ASP A 375 2.72 -15.99 -8.35
CA ASP A 375 3.83 -16.10 -9.31
C ASP A 375 4.08 -14.75 -10.00
N TYR A 376 3.00 -14.03 -10.32
CA TYR A 376 3.05 -12.71 -10.92
C TYR A 376 3.79 -11.67 -10.06
N GLY A 377 3.58 -11.75 -8.74
CA GLY A 377 4.16 -10.85 -7.75
C GLY A 377 5.51 -11.29 -7.20
N TYR A 378 5.93 -12.52 -7.51
CA TYR A 378 7.11 -13.13 -6.92
C TYR A 378 8.38 -12.37 -7.32
N THR A 379 9.28 -12.20 -6.35
CA THR A 379 10.64 -11.71 -6.59
C THR A 379 11.61 -12.54 -5.78
N ILE A 380 12.85 -12.64 -6.26
CA ILE A 380 13.90 -13.36 -5.51
C ILE A 380 14.17 -12.72 -4.14
N VAL A 381 13.84 -11.45 -3.93
CA VAL A 381 13.91 -10.78 -2.62
C VAL A 381 12.87 -11.34 -1.66
N GLN A 382 11.65 -11.60 -2.13
CA GLN A 382 10.61 -12.23 -1.30
C GLN A 382 11.01 -13.66 -0.90
N GLY A 383 11.49 -14.46 -1.86
CA GLY A 383 11.99 -15.81 -1.59
C GLY A 383 13.17 -15.82 -0.64
N THR A 384 14.19 -14.98 -0.90
CA THR A 384 15.37 -14.84 -0.03
C THR A 384 14.99 -14.38 1.37
N GLY A 385 14.11 -13.38 1.47
CA GLY A 385 13.61 -12.87 2.76
C GLY A 385 12.92 -13.96 3.57
N TYR A 386 12.05 -14.76 2.93
CA TYR A 386 11.40 -15.91 3.57
C TYR A 386 12.40 -16.96 4.06
N LEU A 387 13.41 -17.29 3.24
CA LEU A 387 14.47 -18.25 3.59
C LEU A 387 15.24 -17.85 4.86
N LEU A 388 15.52 -16.57 4.98
CA LEU A 388 16.38 -15.98 6.00
C LEU A 388 15.60 -15.54 7.25
N ASP A 389 14.27 -15.56 7.23
CA ASP A 389 13.51 -15.14 8.40
C ASP A 389 13.58 -16.19 9.52
N PRO A 390 14.07 -15.84 10.72
CA PRO A 390 14.18 -16.79 11.82
C PRO A 390 12.83 -17.24 12.37
N GLU A 391 11.74 -16.49 12.11
CA GLU A 391 10.38 -16.93 12.45
C GLU A 391 10.02 -18.24 11.74
N TYR A 392 10.56 -18.45 10.53
CA TYR A 392 10.22 -19.59 9.70
C TYR A 392 11.25 -20.71 9.78
N VAL A 393 12.38 -20.57 10.50
CA VAL A 393 13.54 -21.51 10.44
C VAL A 393 13.18 -23.00 10.55
N ASP A 394 12.13 -23.34 11.29
CA ASP A 394 11.68 -24.72 11.52
C ASP A 394 10.62 -25.21 10.51
N MET A 395 10.29 -24.41 9.49
CA MET A 395 9.43 -24.79 8.38
C MET A 395 10.24 -25.47 7.26
N ASP A 396 9.60 -25.69 6.12
CA ASP A 396 10.15 -26.41 4.96
C ASP A 396 10.92 -25.51 3.98
N GLN A 397 11.15 -24.22 4.29
CA GLN A 397 11.71 -23.26 3.34
C GLN A 397 13.12 -23.59 2.88
N HIS A 398 13.94 -24.28 3.69
CA HIS A 398 15.28 -24.72 3.28
C HIS A 398 15.27 -26.01 2.45
N GLN A 399 14.11 -26.66 2.34
CA GLN A 399 13.88 -27.84 1.50
C GLN A 399 13.25 -27.47 0.16
N ASP A 400 12.60 -26.30 0.09
CA ASP A 400 12.00 -25.77 -1.13
C ASP A 400 13.06 -25.31 -2.15
N PRO A 401 13.12 -25.92 -3.35
CA PRO A 401 14.09 -25.53 -4.38
C PRO A 401 13.92 -24.10 -4.87
N GLU A 402 12.69 -23.58 -4.93
CA GLU A 402 12.41 -22.22 -5.42
C GLU A 402 13.02 -21.18 -4.47
N THR A 403 12.77 -21.33 -3.17
CA THR A 403 13.32 -20.42 -2.15
C THR A 403 14.85 -20.50 -2.07
N MET A 404 15.44 -21.69 -2.21
CA MET A 404 16.91 -21.85 -2.28
C MET A 404 17.50 -21.20 -3.53
N GLU A 405 16.83 -21.31 -4.68
CA GLU A 405 17.29 -20.69 -5.92
C GLU A 405 17.17 -19.16 -5.88
N ALA A 406 16.12 -18.64 -5.26
CA ALA A 406 15.97 -17.22 -5.02
C ALA A 406 17.13 -16.65 -4.21
N PHE A 407 17.57 -17.34 -3.15
CA PHE A 407 18.75 -16.93 -2.38
C PHE A 407 20.01 -16.90 -3.23
N ARG A 408 20.28 -17.95 -4.01
CA ARG A 408 21.45 -17.97 -4.91
C ARG A 408 21.40 -16.81 -5.88
N SER A 409 20.30 -16.67 -6.62
CA SER A 409 20.09 -15.59 -7.58
C SER A 409 20.25 -14.20 -6.95
N PHE A 410 19.80 -14.02 -5.70
CA PHE A 410 19.95 -12.76 -4.98
C PHE A 410 21.41 -12.49 -4.63
N VAL A 411 22.14 -13.50 -4.11
CA VAL A 411 23.58 -13.43 -3.85
C VAL A 411 24.36 -13.13 -5.13
N GLU A 412 23.98 -13.70 -6.27
CA GLU A 412 24.62 -13.41 -7.56
C GLU A 412 24.42 -11.97 -8.03
N LYS A 413 23.24 -11.40 -7.78
CA LYS A 413 22.93 -10.00 -8.06
C LYS A 413 23.65 -9.05 -7.10
N CYS A 414 23.80 -9.40 -5.82
CA CYS A 414 24.57 -8.60 -4.86
C CYS A 414 26.07 -8.58 -5.18
N TYR A 415 26.62 -9.70 -5.65
CA TYR A 415 28.04 -9.86 -5.94
C TYR A 415 28.25 -10.19 -7.42
N VAL A 416 28.15 -9.16 -8.28
CA VAL A 416 28.31 -9.29 -9.73
C VAL A 416 29.78 -9.41 -10.10
N PHE A 417 30.12 -10.30 -11.04
CA PHE A 417 31.48 -10.36 -11.58
C PHE A 417 31.82 -9.07 -12.36
N PRO A 418 33.09 -8.63 -12.36
CA PRO A 418 33.54 -7.57 -13.25
C PRO A 418 33.29 -7.93 -14.71
N ASP A 419 33.06 -6.90 -15.53
CA ASP A 419 32.90 -7.04 -16.97
C ASP A 419 34.16 -7.61 -17.62
N ALA A 420 33.99 -8.28 -18.75
CA ALA A 420 35.11 -8.82 -19.51
C ALA A 420 36.09 -7.71 -19.91
N LEU A 421 37.38 -7.98 -19.72
CA LEU A 421 38.44 -7.06 -20.15
C LEU A 421 38.50 -6.93 -21.67
N PRO A 422 38.90 -5.76 -22.20
CA PRO A 422 39.19 -5.59 -23.62
C PRO A 422 40.41 -6.42 -24.05
N GLU A 423 40.52 -6.73 -25.34
CA GLU A 423 41.62 -7.55 -25.88
C GLU A 423 43.01 -6.93 -25.62
N GLU A 424 43.11 -5.60 -25.49
CA GLU A 424 44.38 -4.89 -25.25
C GLU A 424 44.66 -4.56 -23.77
N ALA A 425 43.98 -5.22 -22.82
CA ALA A 425 44.18 -4.97 -21.39
C ALA A 425 45.63 -5.22 -20.94
N THR A 426 46.14 -4.31 -20.11
CA THR A 426 47.48 -4.41 -19.52
C THR A 426 47.56 -5.51 -18.47
N GLU A 427 48.78 -5.97 -18.17
CA GLU A 427 49.02 -6.96 -17.10
C GLU A 427 48.49 -6.50 -15.73
N ALA A 428 48.57 -5.21 -15.44
CA ALA A 428 48.02 -4.63 -14.21
C ALA A 428 46.48 -4.68 -14.17
N GLU A 429 45.82 -4.41 -15.30
CA GLU A 429 44.36 -4.50 -15.42
C GLU A 429 43.88 -5.97 -15.32
N MET A 430 44.60 -6.91 -15.94
CA MET A 430 44.33 -8.34 -15.80
C MET A 430 44.43 -8.81 -14.35
N LEU A 431 45.50 -8.41 -13.64
CA LEU A 431 45.69 -8.77 -12.23
C LEU A 431 44.62 -8.15 -11.32
N ALA A 432 44.24 -6.89 -11.56
CA ALA A 432 43.18 -6.23 -10.80
C ALA A 432 41.82 -6.91 -11.02
N HIS A 433 41.50 -7.27 -12.27
CA HIS A 433 40.29 -7.98 -12.63
C HIS A 433 40.23 -9.38 -12.01
N GLU A 434 41.32 -10.15 -12.04
CA GLU A 434 41.39 -11.46 -11.38
C GLU A 434 41.15 -11.34 -9.87
N LYS A 435 41.78 -10.35 -9.23
CA LYS A 435 41.59 -10.08 -7.80
C LYS A 435 40.15 -9.72 -7.45
N GLU A 436 39.49 -8.93 -8.29
CA GLU A 436 38.06 -8.59 -8.13
C GLU A 436 37.18 -9.83 -8.32
N ARG A 437 37.45 -10.66 -9.32
CA ARG A 437 36.75 -11.95 -9.52
C ARG A 437 36.89 -12.88 -8.31
N ASP A 438 38.09 -13.00 -7.76
CA ASP A 438 38.37 -13.83 -6.58
C ASP A 438 37.66 -13.31 -5.33
N GLU A 439 37.56 -11.99 -5.16
CA GLU A 439 36.77 -11.38 -4.08
C GLU A 439 35.29 -11.72 -4.22
N VAL A 440 34.71 -11.59 -5.42
CA VAL A 440 33.31 -11.96 -5.69
C VAL A 440 33.07 -13.44 -5.37
N MET A 441 33.95 -14.34 -5.82
CA MET A 441 33.86 -15.77 -5.50
C MET A 441 33.88 -16.03 -3.99
N ARG A 442 34.78 -15.37 -3.26
CA ARG A 442 34.88 -15.50 -1.80
C ARG A 442 33.62 -15.02 -1.10
N GLN A 443 33.06 -13.89 -1.52
CA GLN A 443 31.84 -13.32 -0.93
C GLN A 443 30.63 -14.23 -1.16
N ARG A 444 30.44 -14.73 -2.39
CA ARG A 444 29.37 -15.70 -2.70
C ARG A 444 29.50 -16.98 -1.86
N ALA A 445 30.70 -17.55 -1.78
CA ALA A 445 30.96 -18.75 -0.97
C ALA A 445 30.74 -18.53 0.54
N ALA A 446 31.07 -17.34 1.04
CA ALA A 446 30.80 -16.97 2.43
C ALA A 446 29.30 -16.91 2.73
N CYS A 447 28.48 -16.37 1.82
CA CYS A 447 27.02 -16.37 1.95
C CYS A 447 26.46 -17.80 1.98
N ASP A 448 26.93 -18.70 1.11
CA ASP A 448 26.51 -20.10 1.11
C ASP A 448 26.86 -20.82 2.42
N LEU A 449 28.07 -20.58 2.94
CA LEU A 449 28.50 -21.14 4.22
C LEU A 449 27.64 -20.61 5.38
N GLN A 450 27.36 -19.31 5.39
CA GLN A 450 26.53 -18.68 6.41
C GLN A 450 25.10 -19.22 6.39
N LEU A 451 24.50 -19.38 5.21
CA LEU A 451 23.20 -20.02 5.06
C LEU A 451 23.23 -21.47 5.56
N LEU A 452 24.30 -22.21 5.27
CA LEU A 452 24.49 -23.58 5.72
C LEU A 452 24.58 -23.69 7.25
N GLU A 453 25.33 -22.80 7.91
CA GLU A 453 25.40 -22.75 9.37
C GLU A 453 24.05 -22.40 10.00
N TYR A 454 23.36 -21.40 9.44
CA TYR A 454 22.04 -20.96 9.88
C TYR A 454 21.01 -22.09 9.82
N LYS A 455 20.84 -22.72 8.65
CA LYS A 455 19.82 -23.77 8.47
C LYS A 455 20.10 -25.04 9.27
N MET A 456 21.37 -25.34 9.52
CA MET A 456 21.77 -26.50 10.33
C MET A 456 21.94 -26.18 11.81
N LYS A 457 21.61 -24.94 12.23
CA LYS A 457 21.77 -24.45 13.61
C LYS A 457 23.16 -24.75 14.17
N ARG A 458 24.21 -24.40 13.43
CA ARG A 458 25.63 -24.57 13.82
C ARG A 458 26.25 -23.24 14.24
N GLY A 459 27.44 -23.31 14.84
CA GLY A 459 28.19 -22.13 15.25
C GLY A 459 27.44 -21.29 16.28
N VAL A 460 27.27 -19.99 16.01
CA VAL A 460 26.48 -19.09 16.87
C VAL A 460 25.02 -19.53 16.95
N PHE A 461 24.47 -20.07 15.85
CA PHE A 461 23.08 -20.51 15.75
C PHE A 461 22.79 -21.83 16.48
N ALA A 462 23.79 -22.49 17.06
CA ALA A 462 23.58 -23.67 17.90
C ALA A 462 23.08 -23.34 19.32
N ARG A 463 23.07 -22.06 19.70
CA ARG A 463 22.72 -21.62 21.06
C ARG A 463 21.22 -21.35 21.17
N ASP A 464 20.55 -21.99 22.13
CA ASP A 464 19.10 -21.82 22.34
C ASP A 464 18.67 -20.36 22.53
N VAL A 465 19.49 -19.56 23.25
CA VAL A 465 19.25 -18.13 23.49
C VAL A 465 19.09 -17.31 22.19
N VAL A 466 19.74 -17.73 21.09
CA VAL A 466 19.63 -17.06 19.79
C VAL A 466 18.21 -17.20 19.24
N TRP A 467 17.62 -18.39 19.36
CA TRP A 467 16.27 -18.68 18.90
C TRP A 467 15.18 -18.22 19.86
N GLU A 468 15.49 -18.11 21.16
CA GLU A 468 14.63 -17.41 22.11
C GLU A 468 14.56 -15.91 21.78
N ASN A 469 15.69 -15.30 21.45
CA ASN A 469 15.75 -13.90 21.04
C ASN A 469 15.04 -13.66 19.71
N ALA A 470 15.18 -14.56 18.73
CA ALA A 470 14.50 -14.47 17.44
C ALA A 470 12.98 -14.29 17.52
N LYS A 471 12.34 -14.79 18.58
CA LYS A 471 10.89 -14.64 18.81
C LYS A 471 10.47 -13.22 19.20
N ASN A 472 11.42 -12.38 19.63
CA ASN A 472 11.17 -11.09 20.25
C ASN A 472 11.79 -9.91 19.48
N ILE A 473 12.54 -10.17 18.40
CA ILE A 473 13.23 -9.15 17.61
C ILE A 473 12.87 -9.29 16.12
N SER A 474 13.10 -8.24 15.33
CA SER A 474 12.88 -8.32 13.88
C SER A 474 13.91 -9.24 13.21
N ALA A 475 13.59 -9.75 12.01
CA ALA A 475 14.56 -10.50 11.21
C ALA A 475 15.83 -9.69 10.92
N VAL A 476 15.69 -8.38 10.71
CA VAL A 476 16.82 -7.46 10.50
C VAL A 476 17.72 -7.42 11.73
N ASP A 477 17.15 -7.22 12.93
CA ASP A 477 17.90 -7.20 14.19
C ASP A 477 18.57 -8.54 14.49
N PHE A 478 17.90 -9.65 14.15
CA PHE A 478 18.46 -10.99 14.30
C PHE A 478 19.75 -11.14 13.48
N TRP A 479 19.70 -10.81 12.18
CA TRP A 479 20.87 -10.90 11.31
C TRP A 479 21.95 -9.89 11.69
N PHE A 480 21.57 -8.72 12.21
CA PHE A 480 22.52 -7.76 12.75
C PHE A 480 23.31 -8.32 13.93
N LEU A 481 22.62 -8.94 14.89
CA LEU A 481 23.22 -9.47 16.11
C LEU A 481 24.02 -10.76 15.89
N TYR A 482 23.50 -11.68 15.08
CA TYR A 482 24.05 -13.03 14.97
C TYR A 482 24.69 -13.34 13.62
N GLY A 483 24.24 -12.70 12.53
CA GLY A 483 24.78 -12.94 11.20
C GLY A 483 26.27 -12.66 11.09
N ASN A 484 26.72 -11.52 11.63
CA ASN A 484 28.13 -11.10 11.60
C ASN A 484 29.07 -11.99 12.43
N CYS A 485 28.53 -12.93 13.23
CA CYS A 485 29.32 -13.85 14.02
C CYS A 485 29.76 -15.11 13.25
N VAL A 486 29.26 -15.31 12.03
CA VAL A 486 29.72 -16.36 11.13
C VAL A 486 30.97 -15.86 10.42
N ARG A 487 32.12 -16.48 10.70
CA ARG A 487 33.43 -16.15 10.11
C ARG A 487 33.95 -17.27 9.26
#